data_AF-A0A7V8WNZ7-F1
#
_entry.id   AF-A0A7V8WNZ7-F1
#
_cell.length_a   1.000
_cell.length_b   1.000
_cell.length_c   1.000
_cell.angle_alpha   90.00
_cell.angle_beta   90.00
_cell.angle_gamma   90.00
#
_symmetry.space_group_name_H-M   'P 1'
#
loop_
_entity.id
_entity.type
_entity.pdbx_description
1 polymer ?
#
loop_
_entity_poly.entity_id
_entity_poly.type
_entity_poly.pdbx_seq_one_letter_code
_entity_poly.pdbx_strand_id
1 'polypeptide(L)'
;MFEWVRETETAMEHGVAALDPEVLDTETATQLVERFARIERLGAAGKAMAAGRVADSGAWRKEGDRSAAHWVARITRPRWVRRWQCSRPPPR
;
A
#
# COMPACT_ATOMS: atom_id res chain seq x y z
N MET A 1 -11.24 1.62 15.80
CA MET A 1 -10.77 0.22 15.79
C MET A 1 -9.55 0.01 14.86
N PHE A 2 -9.42 0.76 13.75
CA PHE A 2 -8.24 0.68 12.85
C PHE A 2 -7.37 1.94 12.84
N GLU A 3 -7.40 2.75 13.92
CA GLU A 3 -6.60 3.99 14.00
C GLU A 3 -5.11 3.72 13.81
N TRP A 4 -4.59 2.64 14.38
CA TRP A 4 -3.21 2.21 14.18
C TRP A 4 -2.83 1.99 12.70
N VAL A 5 -3.79 1.55 11.86
CA VAL A 5 -3.55 1.38 10.40
C VAL A 5 -3.40 2.74 9.75
N ARG A 6 -4.27 3.69 10.09
CA ARG A 6 -4.26 5.06 9.54
C ARG A 6 -3.02 5.84 9.99
N GLU A 7 -2.63 5.68 11.25
CA GLU A 7 -1.39 6.24 11.79
C GLU A 7 -0.18 5.67 11.06
N THR A 8 -0.17 4.35 10.80
CA THR A 8 0.89 3.70 10.02
C THR A 8 0.93 4.21 8.57
N GLU A 9 -0.22 4.34 7.91
CA GLU A 9 -0.31 4.93 6.57
C GLU A 9 0.25 6.35 6.53
N THR A 10 -0.13 7.19 7.49
CA THR A 10 0.36 8.58 7.61
C THR A 10 1.87 8.62 7.84
N ALA A 11 2.39 7.78 8.74
CA ALA A 11 3.82 7.69 8.99
C ALA A 11 4.60 7.20 7.76
N MET A 12 4.04 6.26 7.00
CA MET A 12 4.64 5.80 5.74
C MET A 12 4.61 6.88 4.66
N GLU A 13 3.51 7.60 4.50
CA GLU A 13 3.41 8.71 3.55
C GLU A 13 4.47 9.78 3.83
N HIS A 14 4.58 10.21 5.10
CA HIS A 14 5.60 11.17 5.52
C HIS A 14 7.02 10.64 5.35
N GLY A 15 7.27 9.39 5.78
CA GLY A 15 8.59 8.76 5.69
C GLY A 15 9.06 8.63 4.24
N VAL A 16 8.20 8.15 3.35
CA VAL A 16 8.52 8.03 1.91
C VAL A 16 8.72 9.41 1.29
N ALA A 17 7.90 10.41 1.63
CA ALA A 17 8.06 11.79 1.15
C ALA A 17 9.40 12.44 1.54
N ALA A 18 9.97 12.02 2.66
CA ALA A 18 11.27 12.49 3.14
C ALA A 18 12.47 11.73 2.56
N LEU A 19 12.25 10.63 1.81
CA LEU A 19 13.36 9.88 1.20
C LEU A 19 13.95 10.64 0.01
N ASP A 20 15.20 11.04 0.16
CA ASP A 20 16.03 11.58 -0.91
C ASP A 20 17.07 10.52 -1.34
N PRO A 21 16.98 9.97 -2.56
CA PRO A 21 17.92 8.97 -3.06
C PRO A 21 19.35 9.48 -3.22
N GLU A 22 19.55 10.79 -3.35
CA GLU A 22 20.89 11.35 -3.56
C GLU A 22 21.73 11.35 -2.27
N VAL A 23 21.07 11.28 -1.11
CA VAL A 23 21.70 11.26 0.21
C VAL A 23 21.64 9.89 0.90
N LEU A 24 20.99 8.91 0.29
CA LEU A 24 20.85 7.55 0.82
C LEU A 24 22.10 6.72 0.51
N ASP A 25 22.82 6.33 1.55
CA ASP A 25 23.92 5.37 1.39
C ASP A 25 23.38 3.97 1.05
N THR A 26 24.23 3.14 0.46
CA THR A 26 23.86 1.83 -0.08
C THR A 26 23.38 0.85 1.00
N GLU A 27 23.96 0.92 2.20
CA GLU A 27 23.58 0.03 3.30
C GLU A 27 22.18 0.40 3.82
N THR A 28 21.94 1.68 4.08
CA THR A 28 20.62 2.18 4.49
C THR A 28 19.56 1.91 3.43
N ALA A 29 19.87 2.11 2.14
CA ALA A 29 18.97 1.81 1.05
C ALA A 29 18.58 0.33 1.00
N THR A 30 19.53 -0.58 1.20
CA THR A 30 19.29 -2.03 1.24
C THR A 30 18.35 -2.39 2.40
N GLN A 31 18.63 -1.87 3.60
CA GLN A 31 17.79 -2.10 4.77
C GLN A 31 16.37 -1.55 4.56
N LEU A 32 16.23 -0.37 3.94
CA LEU A 32 14.92 0.21 3.63
C LEU A 32 14.12 -0.69 2.69
N VAL A 33 14.74 -1.21 1.63
CA VAL A 33 14.07 -2.15 0.71
C VAL A 33 13.55 -3.38 1.45
N GLU A 34 14.35 -3.99 2.33
CA GLU A 34 13.91 -5.14 3.12
C GLU A 34 12.73 -4.81 4.05
N ARG A 35 12.78 -3.63 4.68
CA ARG A 35 11.70 -3.15 5.56
C ARG A 35 10.41 -2.90 4.78
N PHE A 36 10.48 -2.23 3.63
CA PHE A 36 9.32 -2.03 2.76
C PHE A 36 8.75 -3.36 2.27
N ALA A 37 9.59 -4.31 1.85
CA ALA A 37 9.12 -5.63 1.44
C ALA A 37 8.40 -6.37 2.58
N ARG A 38 8.84 -6.22 3.83
CA ARG A 38 8.14 -6.78 4.99
C ARG A 38 6.78 -6.12 5.20
N ILE A 39 6.69 -4.79 5.09
CA ILE A 39 5.44 -4.04 5.18
C ILE A 39 4.45 -4.48 4.11
N GLU A 40 4.91 -4.63 2.86
CA GLU A 40 4.09 -5.11 1.75
C GLU A 40 3.50 -6.49 2.01
N ARG A 41 4.30 -7.43 2.54
CA ARG A 41 3.82 -8.77 2.94
C ARG A 41 2.76 -8.69 4.03
N LEU A 42 2.95 -7.85 5.05
CA LEU A 42 1.96 -7.65 6.11
C LEU A 42 0.66 -7.04 5.56
N GLY A 43 0.76 -6.02 4.71
CA GLY A 43 -0.40 -5.42 4.05
C GLY A 43 -1.13 -6.40 3.13
N ALA A 44 -0.39 -7.27 2.42
CA ALA A 44 -0.97 -8.33 1.60
C ALA A 44 -1.75 -9.35 2.45
N ALA A 45 -1.18 -9.79 3.58
CA ALA A 45 -1.87 -10.69 4.52
C ALA A 45 -3.13 -10.04 5.12
N GLY A 46 -3.05 -8.78 5.55
CA GLY A 46 -4.20 -8.01 6.06
C GLY A 46 -5.33 -7.90 5.03
N LYS A 47 -4.98 -7.56 3.78
CA LYS A 47 -5.93 -7.53 2.66
C LYS A 47 -6.57 -8.90 2.43
N ALA A 48 -5.80 -9.99 2.46
CA ALA A 48 -6.33 -11.34 2.25
C ALA A 48 -7.34 -11.72 3.34
N MET A 49 -7.07 -11.43 4.62
CA MET A 49 -7.99 -11.70 5.73
C MET A 49 -9.29 -10.88 5.60
N ALA A 50 -9.17 -9.57 5.34
CA ALA A 50 -10.34 -8.71 5.16
C ALA A 50 -11.17 -9.11 3.93
N ALA A 51 -10.50 -9.45 2.82
CA ALA A 51 -11.14 -9.95 1.61
C ALA A 51 -11.88 -11.26 1.84
N GLY A 52 -11.26 -12.22 2.55
CA GLY A 52 -11.91 -13.47 2.93
C GLY A 52 -13.20 -13.22 3.71
N ARG A 53 -13.16 -12.32 4.70
CA ARG A 53 -14.35 -11.97 5.48
C ARG A 53 -15.48 -11.35 4.66
N VAL A 54 -15.15 -10.53 3.66
CA VAL A 54 -16.12 -9.95 2.70
C VAL A 54 -16.65 -10.98 1.72
N ALA A 55 -15.82 -11.94 1.30
CA ALA A 55 -16.23 -13.07 0.48
C ALA A 55 -17.28 -13.91 1.22
N ASP A 56 -17.00 -14.25 2.48
CA ASP A 56 -17.88 -15.04 3.36
C ASP A 56 -19.22 -14.35 3.67
N SER A 57 -19.23 -13.01 3.72
CA SER A 57 -20.47 -12.25 3.97
C SER A 57 -21.38 -12.13 2.75
N GLY A 58 -20.89 -12.47 1.55
CA GLY A 58 -21.63 -12.30 0.30
C GLY A 58 -21.84 -10.84 -0.12
N ALA A 59 -21.23 -9.87 0.57
CA ALA A 59 -21.42 -8.44 0.32
C ALA A 59 -20.97 -8.02 -1.09
N TRP A 60 -20.01 -8.73 -1.68
CA TRP A 60 -19.53 -8.51 -3.07
C TRP A 60 -20.63 -8.66 -4.13
N ARG A 61 -21.67 -9.48 -3.90
CA ARG A 61 -22.81 -9.62 -4.83
C ARG A 61 -23.66 -8.36 -4.92
N LYS A 62 -23.77 -7.59 -3.83
CA LYS A 62 -24.56 -6.35 -3.81
C LYS A 62 -23.90 -5.24 -4.62
N GLU A 63 -22.59 -5.30 -4.84
CA GLU A 63 -21.84 -4.35 -5.67
C GLU A 63 -21.72 -4.76 -7.14
N GLY A 64 -22.31 -5.90 -7.55
CA GLY A 64 -22.35 -6.34 -8.95
C GLY A 64 -21.06 -6.98 -9.47
N ASP A 65 -20.08 -7.26 -8.60
CA ASP A 65 -18.84 -7.92 -8.99
C ASP A 65 -19.04 -9.43 -9.19
N ARG A 66 -18.41 -9.99 -10.25
CA ARG A 66 -18.55 -11.40 -10.65
C ARG A 66 -17.90 -12.40 -9.68
N SER A 67 -17.00 -11.92 -8.81
CA SER A 67 -16.39 -12.69 -7.73
C SER A 67 -15.73 -11.78 -6.69
N ALA A 68 -15.47 -12.30 -5.48
CA ALA A 68 -14.75 -11.58 -4.43
C ALA A 68 -13.33 -11.16 -4.87
N ALA A 69 -12.64 -11.99 -5.67
CA ALA A 69 -11.32 -11.64 -6.21
C ALA A 69 -11.36 -10.42 -7.14
N HIS A 70 -12.41 -10.29 -7.96
CA HIS A 70 -12.59 -9.16 -8.86
C HIS A 70 -12.89 -7.86 -8.08
N TRP A 71 -13.68 -7.98 -7.02
CA TRP A 71 -13.93 -6.88 -6.06
C TRP A 71 -12.64 -6.41 -5.38
N VAL A 72 -11.82 -7.33 -4.82
CA VAL A 72 -10.52 -7.00 -4.21
C VAL A 72 -9.63 -6.28 -5.22
N ALA A 73 -9.47 -6.85 -6.42
CA ALA A 73 -8.62 -6.29 -7.44
C ALA A 73 -9.05 -4.88 -7.85
N ARG A 74 -10.35 -4.55 -7.80
CA ARG A 74 -10.87 -3.20 -8.08
C ARG A 74 -10.54 -2.22 -6.96
N ILE A 75 -10.80 -2.56 -5.71
CA ILE A 75 -10.62 -1.64 -4.59
C ILE A 75 -9.14 -1.42 -4.22
N THR A 76 -8.28 -2.41 -4.48
CA THR A 76 -6.86 -2.34 -4.12
C THR A 76 -5.97 -1.78 -5.24
N ARG A 77 -6.54 -1.28 -6.36
CA ARG A 77 -5.72 -0.65 -7.40
C ARG A 77 -5.13 0.66 -6.87
N PRO A 78 -3.80 0.82 -6.86
CA PRO A 78 -3.19 2.03 -6.31
C PRO A 78 -3.48 3.24 -7.21
N ARG A 79 -4.27 4.18 -6.71
CA ARG A 79 -4.64 5.42 -7.43
C ARG A 79 -3.54 6.49 -7.40
N TRP A 80 -2.56 6.36 -6.51
CA TRP A 80 -1.62 7.43 -6.13
C TRP A 80 -0.20 7.36 -6.73
N VAL A 81 0.21 6.24 -7.36
CA VAL A 81 1.55 6.09 -7.97
C VAL A 81 1.78 7.11 -9.09
N ARG A 82 0.71 7.52 -9.78
CA ARG A 82 0.78 8.58 -10.82
C ARG A 82 1.05 9.97 -10.26
N ARG A 83 0.58 10.28 -9.04
CA ARG A 83 0.76 11.62 -8.45
C ARG A 83 2.18 11.81 -7.93
N TRP A 84 2.77 10.75 -7.38
CA TRP A 84 4.12 10.76 -6.83
C TRP A 84 5.22 10.96 -7.88
N GLN A 85 5.06 10.41 -9.08
CA GLN A 85 6.02 10.60 -10.19
C GLN A 85 5.99 12.02 -10.78
N CYS A 86 4.85 12.71 -10.71
CA CYS A 86 4.69 14.07 -11.24
C CYS A 86 5.21 15.17 -10.29
N SER A 87 5.41 14.87 -9.00
CA SER A 87 5.80 15.86 -7.98
C SER A 87 7.31 15.93 -7.73
N ARG A 88 8.10 15.05 -8.34
CA ARG A 88 9.56 15.01 -8.16
C ARG A 88 10.20 16.07 -9.07
N PRO A 89 10.96 17.05 -8.55
CA PRO A 89 11.76 17.92 -9.39
C PRO A 89 12.82 17.08 -10.13
N PRO A 90 13.17 17.42 -11.39
CA PRO A 90 14.19 16.71 -12.13
C PRO A 90 15.57 16.82 -11.43
N PRO A 91 16.43 15.79 -11.53
CA PRO A 91 17.80 15.88 -11.02
C PRO A 91 18.55 17.02 -11.75
N ARG A 92 19.40 17.73 -11.01
CA ARG A 92 20.16 18.87 -11.51
C ARG A 92 21.24 18.47 -12.51
#